data_AF-A0A920DXD8-F1
#
_entry.id   AF-A0A920DXD8-F1
#
_cell.length_a   1.000
_cell.length_b   1.000
_cell.length_c   1.000
_cell.angle_alpha   90.00
_cell.angle_beta   90.00
_cell.angle_gamma   90.00
#
_symmetry.space_group_name_H-M   'P 1'
#
loop_
_entity.id
_entity.type
_entity.pdbx_description
1 polymer ?
#
loop_
_entity_poly.entity_id
_entity_poly.type
_entity_poly.pdbx_seq_one_letter_code
_entity_poly.pdbx_strand_id
1 'polypeptide(L)'
;MMIRTASTGQIMLVIQFFEIHIEERNDLLEAIINKFPQISSLHYIINQKANDSIYDLDVNLHAGSPHIEEEMEGLRFGSHPSLFTKPTQCKRMSYIKSRGILLV
;
A
#
# COMPACT_ATOMS: atom_id res chain seq x y z
N MET A 1 4.55 -2.78 10.92
CA MET A 1 3.15 -2.61 10.44
C MET A 1 3.02 -1.21 9.84
N MET A 2 2.26 -1.06 8.75
CA MET A 2 2.07 0.20 8.04
C MET A 2 0.60 0.40 7.65
N ILE A 3 0.09 1.62 7.79
CA ILE A 3 -1.25 2.02 7.36
C ILE A 3 -1.11 3.22 6.41
N ARG A 4 -1.82 3.18 5.28
CA ARG A 4 -1.95 4.31 4.36
C ARG A 4 -3.43 4.61 4.12
N THR A 5 -3.74 5.88 4.07
CA THR A 5 -5.07 6.41 3.78
C THR A 5 -4.95 7.33 2.58
N ALA A 6 -5.71 7.07 1.53
CA ALA A 6 -5.76 7.92 0.36
C ALA A 6 -6.74 9.10 0.54
N SER A 7 -6.57 10.16 -0.25
CA SER A 7 -7.50 11.29 -0.29
C SER A 7 -8.93 10.88 -0.69
N THR A 8 -9.06 9.78 -1.42
CA THR A 8 -10.33 9.16 -1.83
C THR A 8 -11.06 8.43 -0.70
N GLY A 9 -10.44 8.30 0.47
CA GLY A 9 -10.98 7.57 1.62
C GLY A 9 -10.62 6.08 1.65
N GLN A 10 -9.90 5.57 0.64
CA GLN A 10 -9.43 4.19 0.63
C GLN A 10 -8.32 3.96 1.66
N ILE A 11 -8.37 2.80 2.32
CA ILE A 11 -7.40 2.42 3.36
C ILE A 11 -6.62 1.18 2.93
N MET A 12 -5.29 1.28 2.99
CA MET A 12 -4.36 0.18 2.78
C MET A 12 -3.65 -0.17 4.09
N LEU A 13 -3.72 -1.43 4.49
CA LEU A 13 -3.01 -1.97 5.65
C LEU A 13 -1.96 -2.99 5.17
N VAL A 14 -0.73 -2.83 5.65
CA VAL A 14 0.39 -3.75 5.37
C VAL A 14 0.94 -4.29 6.69
N ILE A 15 0.85 -5.59 6.89
CA ILE A 15 1.32 -6.27 8.11
C ILE A 15 2.59 -7.06 7.81
N GLN A 16 3.56 -7.00 8.70
CA GLN A 16 4.79 -7.75 8.58
C GLN A 16 4.78 -8.89 9.59
N PHE A 17 5.07 -10.10 9.12
CA PHE A 17 5.19 -11.31 9.91
C PHE A 17 6.64 -11.79 9.90
N PHE A 18 7.13 -12.28 11.03
CA PHE A 18 8.47 -12.87 11.13
C PHE A 18 8.45 -14.36 10.72
N GLU A 19 7.48 -15.12 11.21
CA GLU A 19 7.35 -16.56 10.98
C GLU A 19 6.25 -16.92 9.97
N ILE A 20 6.41 -18.09 9.36
CA ILE A 20 5.49 -18.68 8.37
C ILE A 20 4.55 -19.66 9.10
N HIS A 21 3.72 -19.16 9.99
CA HIS A 21 2.55 -19.91 10.48
C HIS A 21 1.34 -19.51 9.64
N ILE A 22 1.09 -20.26 8.57
CA ILE A 22 0.13 -19.90 7.52
C ILE A 22 -1.30 -19.80 8.06
N GLU A 23 -1.72 -20.77 8.89
CA GLU A 23 -3.08 -20.81 9.44
C GLU A 23 -3.34 -19.63 10.37
N GLU A 24 -2.52 -19.45 11.40
CA GLU A 24 -2.65 -18.34 12.36
C GLU A 24 -2.59 -16.96 11.68
N ARG A 25 -1.72 -16.82 10.67
CA ARG A 25 -1.64 -15.60 9.87
C ARG A 25 -2.93 -15.35 9.10
N ASN A 26 -3.46 -16.38 8.44
CA ASN A 26 -4.68 -16.25 7.65
C ASN A 26 -5.88 -15.94 8.57
N ASP A 27 -6.01 -16.63 9.71
CA ASP A 27 -7.04 -16.39 10.71
C ASP A 27 -7.00 -14.93 11.23
N LEU A 28 -5.80 -14.42 11.50
CA LEU A 28 -5.62 -13.02 11.92
C LEU A 28 -6.02 -12.05 10.82
N LEU A 29 -5.55 -12.27 9.58
CA LEU A 29 -5.86 -11.39 8.45
C LEU A 29 -7.37 -11.39 8.14
N GLU A 30 -8.02 -12.54 8.27
CA GLU A 30 -9.45 -12.69 8.09
C GLU A 30 -10.24 -12.02 9.24
N ALA A 31 -9.79 -12.17 10.48
CA ALA A 31 -10.38 -11.44 11.61
C ALA A 31 -10.28 -9.92 11.43
N ILE A 32 -9.18 -9.43 10.87
CA ILE A 32 -8.96 -8.00 10.60
C ILE A 32 -9.94 -7.49 9.54
N ILE A 33 -10.07 -8.18 8.40
CA ILE A 33 -10.96 -7.71 7.33
C ILE A 33 -12.43 -7.76 7.77
N ASN A 34 -12.80 -8.77 8.56
CA ASN A 34 -14.16 -8.91 9.10
C ASN A 34 -14.48 -7.84 10.15
N LYS A 35 -13.51 -7.45 10.98
CA LYS A 35 -13.71 -6.42 12.01
C LYS A 35 -13.61 -4.99 11.47
N PHE A 36 -12.85 -4.80 10.38
CA PHE A 36 -12.59 -3.50 9.79
C PHE A 36 -12.92 -3.50 8.29
N PRO A 37 -14.21 -3.55 7.91
CA PRO A 37 -14.64 -3.58 6.51
C PRO A 37 -14.28 -2.31 5.73
N GLN A 38 -13.88 -1.23 6.40
CA GLN A 38 -13.35 -0.02 5.76
C GLN A 38 -11.96 -0.20 5.12
N ILE A 39 -11.25 -1.29 5.43
CA ILE A 39 -9.95 -1.59 4.80
C ILE A 39 -10.21 -1.99 3.35
N SER A 40 -9.77 -1.13 2.42
CA SER A 40 -9.94 -1.35 0.99
C SER A 40 -8.86 -2.25 0.39
N SER A 41 -7.73 -2.39 1.07
CA SER A 41 -6.56 -3.14 0.61
C SER A 41 -5.77 -3.69 1.80
N LEU A 42 -5.66 -5.02 1.90
CA LEU A 42 -4.94 -5.71 2.97
C LEU A 42 -3.80 -6.52 2.37
N HIS A 43 -2.58 -6.16 2.75
CA HIS A 43 -1.35 -6.81 2.33
C HIS A 43 -0.57 -7.36 3.52
N TYR A 44 0.28 -8.36 3.25
CA TYR A 44 1.25 -8.84 4.21
C TYR A 44 2.64 -9.08 3.60
N ILE A 45 3.65 -9.06 4.45
CA ILE A 45 5.05 -9.29 4.12
C ILE A 45 5.61 -10.32 5.10
N ILE A 46 6.40 -11.27 4.61
CA ILE A 46 7.15 -12.21 5.44
C ILE A 46 8.59 -11.72 5.53
N ASN A 47 9.03 -11.31 6.72
CA ASN A 47 10.38 -10.84 6.96
C ASN A 47 11.14 -11.73 7.94
N GLN A 48 11.81 -12.75 7.41
CA GLN A 48 12.68 -13.63 8.21
C GLN A 48 14.01 -12.98 8.64
N LYS A 49 14.35 -11.80 8.10
CA LYS A 49 15.59 -11.09 8.44
C LYS A 49 15.45 -10.25 9.71
N ALA A 50 14.23 -10.11 10.27
CA ALA A 50 13.92 -9.31 11.46
C ALA A 50 14.47 -7.87 11.43
N ASN A 51 14.59 -7.27 10.25
CA ASN A 51 15.04 -5.89 10.08
C ASN A 51 13.90 -4.98 9.61
N ASP A 52 14.07 -3.65 9.69
CA ASP A 52 13.01 -2.72 9.28
C ASP A 52 12.90 -2.54 7.74
N SER A 53 13.74 -3.23 6.97
CA SER A 53 13.78 -3.11 5.51
C SER A 53 12.71 -3.95 4.83
N ILE A 54 11.82 -3.30 4.09
CA ILE A 54 10.75 -3.94 3.30
C ILE A 54 11.00 -3.92 1.79
N TYR A 55 12.06 -3.25 1.33
CA TYR A 55 12.30 -2.98 -0.10
C TYR A 55 12.58 -4.24 -0.93
N ASP A 56 13.19 -5.26 -0.32
CA ASP A 56 13.59 -6.50 -1.00
C ASP A 56 12.65 -7.67 -0.70
N LEU A 57 11.49 -7.41 -0.09
CA LEU A 57 10.57 -8.43 0.37
C LEU A 57 9.28 -8.41 -0.45
N ASP A 58 8.76 -9.60 -0.75
CA ASP A 58 7.52 -9.74 -1.50
C ASP A 58 6.32 -9.26 -0.69
N VAL A 59 5.58 -8.31 -1.26
CA VAL A 59 4.31 -7.83 -0.71
C VAL A 59 3.18 -8.66 -1.29
N ASN A 60 2.51 -9.42 -0.44
CA ASN A 60 1.42 -10.31 -0.81
C ASN A 60 0.09 -9.62 -0.54
N LEU A 61 -0.84 -9.67 -1.51
CA LEU A 61 -2.21 -9.21 -1.31
C LEU A 61 -3.02 -10.34 -0.66
N HIS A 62 -3.67 -10.03 0.46
CA HIS A 62 -4.59 -10.95 1.12
C HIS A 62 -6.05 -10.68 0.74
N ALA A 63 -6.48 -9.40 0.79
CA ALA A 63 -7.87 -9.03 0.50
C ALA A 63 -7.98 -7.61 -0.06
N GLY A 64 -9.03 -7.37 -0.84
CA GLY A 64 -9.34 -6.06 -1.43
C GLY A 64 -8.52 -5.76 -2.69
N SER A 65 -8.26 -4.47 -2.92
CA SER A 65 -7.57 -4.00 -4.13
C SER A 65 -6.04 -4.05 -3.98
N PRO A 66 -5.29 -4.34 -5.06
CA PRO A 66 -3.82 -4.36 -5.04
C PRO A 66 -3.17 -2.95 -4.91
N HIS A 67 -3.96 -1.90 -5.08
CA HIS A 67 -3.53 -0.51 -4.96
C HIS A 67 -4.66 0.35 -4.39
N ILE A 68 -4.28 1.49 -3.83
CA ILE A 68 -5.22 2.57 -3.46
C ILE A 68 -5.07 3.73 -4.45
N GLU A 69 -6.18 4.37 -4.78
CA GLU A 69 -6.24 5.52 -5.68
C GLU A 69 -6.12 6.81 -4.89
N GLU A 70 -5.14 7.64 -5.25
CA GLU A 70 -5.02 9.01 -4.78
C GLU A 70 -5.61 9.96 -5.81
N GLU A 71 -6.47 10.88 -5.38
CA GLU A 71 -6.96 11.96 -6.22
C GLU A 71 -6.24 13.27 -5.88
N MET A 72 -5.68 13.90 -6.91
CA MET A 72 -5.06 15.22 -6.81
C MET A 72 -5.45 16.06 -8.04
N GLU A 73 -6.10 17.20 -7.83
CA GLU A 73 -6.45 18.16 -8.89
C GLU A 73 -7.25 17.53 -10.06
N GLY A 74 -8.13 16.56 -9.75
CA GLY A 74 -8.95 15.84 -10.74
C GLY A 74 -8.23 14.70 -11.48
N LEU A 75 -6.95 14.43 -11.17
CA LEU A 75 -6.19 13.30 -11.68
C LEU A 75 -6.14 12.18 -10.64
N ARG A 76 -6.41 10.94 -11.08
CA ARG A 76 -6.33 9.73 -10.24
C ARG A 76 -5.03 8.99 -10.46
N PHE A 77 -4.36 8.60 -9.38
CA PHE A 77 -3.11 7.84 -9.41
C PHE A 77 -3.21 6.59 -8.54
N GLY A 78 -2.94 5.42 -9.11
CA GLY A 78 -2.84 4.17 -8.34
C GLY A 78 -1.49 4.09 -7.61
N SER A 79 -1.53 3.94 -6.29
CA SER A 79 -0.36 3.69 -5.46
C SER A 79 -0.29 2.22 -5.06
N HIS A 80 0.72 1.51 -5.57
CA HIS A 80 1.04 0.16 -5.13
C HIS A 80 1.84 0.21 -3.81
N PRO A 81 1.76 -0.84 -2.98
CA PRO A 81 2.58 -0.95 -1.77
C PRO A 81 4.09 -0.85 -2.05
N SER A 82 4.57 -1.36 -3.20
CA SER A 82 5.99 -1.36 -3.55
C SER A 82 6.51 0.00 -4.08
N LEU A 83 5.63 0.82 -4.65
CA LEU A 83 5.97 2.17 -5.12
C LEU A 83 5.56 3.19 -4.06
N PHE A 84 6.36 3.30 -3.00
CA PHE A 84 6.21 4.35 -2.00
C PHE A 84 6.58 5.72 -2.59
N THR A 85 5.65 6.35 -3.29
CA THR A 85 5.77 7.74 -3.73
C THR A 85 5.31 8.69 -2.62
N LYS A 86 6.12 9.72 -2.34
CA LYS A 86 5.75 10.78 -1.36
C LYS A 86 4.71 11.71 -1.98
N PRO A 87 3.73 12.24 -1.22
CA PRO A 87 2.72 13.18 -1.74
C PRO A 87 3.32 14.42 -2.41
N THR A 88 4.44 14.94 -1.88
CA THR A 88 5.17 16.07 -2.47
C THR A 88 5.77 15.73 -3.83
N GLN A 89 6.17 14.47 -4.04
CA GLN A 89 6.69 14.02 -5.34
C GLN A 89 5.56 13.90 -6.37
N CYS A 90 4.35 13.48 -5.98
CA CYS A 90 3.18 13.49 -6.87
C CYS A 90 2.82 14.92 -7.30
N LYS A 91 2.84 15.91 -6.38
CA LYS A 91 2.63 17.34 -6.75
C LYS A 91 3.65 17.86 -7.76
N ARG A 92 4.91 17.43 -7.64
CA ARG A 92 5.96 17.82 -8.57
C ARG A 92 5.78 17.14 -9.94
N MET A 93 5.32 15.88 -9.96
CA MET A 93 5.01 15.15 -11.19
C MET A 93 3.80 15.75 -11.94
N SER A 94 2.76 16.18 -11.22
CA SER A 94 1.61 16.88 -11.83
C SER A 94 2.02 18.24 -12.41
N TYR A 95 2.87 18.99 -11.71
CA TYR A 95 3.45 20.25 -12.20
C TYR A 95 4.30 20.07 -13.48
N ILE A 96 5.00 18.95 -13.60
CA ILE A 96 5.86 18.63 -14.75
C ILE A 96 5.00 18.16 -15.94
N LYS A 97 3.98 17.33 -15.69
CA LYS A 97 3.03 16.88 -16.73
C LYS A 97 2.14 18.01 -17.25
N SER A 98 1.67 18.93 -16.40
CA SER A 98 0.85 20.08 -16.83
C SER A 98 1.61 21.08 -17.69
N ARG A 99 2.95 21.05 -17.66
CA ARG A 99 3.84 21.87 -18.49
C ARG A 99 4.52 21.13 -19.64
N GLY A 100 4.18 19.87 -19.89
CA GLY A 100 4.72 19.11 -21.03
C GLY A 100 6.22 18.84 -20.97
N ILE A 101 6.85 18.88 -19.79
CA ILE A 101 8.27 18.58 -19.65
C ILE A 101 8.40 17.07 -19.50
N LEU A 102 8.73 16.39 -20.60
CA LEU A 102 9.08 14.98 -20.60
C LEU A 102 10.44 14.81 -19.91
N LEU A 103 10.47 14.22 -18.71
CA LEU A 103 11.71 13.75 -18.10
C LEU A 103 12.10 12.45 -18.81
N VAL A 104 13.18 12.52 -19.59
CA VAL A 104 13.91 11.36 -20.14
C VAL A 104 14.66 10.68 -19.00
#